data_AF-A0A838V1K6-F1
#
_entry.id   AF-A0A838V1K6-F1
#
_cell.length_a   1.000
_cell.length_b   1.000
_cell.length_c   1.000
_cell.angle_alpha   90.00
_cell.angle_beta   90.00
_cell.angle_gamma   90.00
#
_symmetry.space_group_name_H-M   'P 1'
#
loop_
_entity.id
_entity.type
_entity.pdbx_description
1 polymer ?
#
loop_
_entity_poly.entity_id
_entity_poly.type
_entity_poly.pdbx_seq_one_letter_code
_entity_poly.pdbx_strand_id
1 'polypeptide(L)'
;GGALVIVLLAISTTVAFGSIGLFAALRTGSGEAVQSLFPVFFVFLFLSSMALPLELIQTDWYRAIATANPVSYLLQAFRSLLIEGWNLGDLALGFGIAAALLAIGMWAAGGALKTRLVRT
;
A
#
# COMPACT_ATOMS: atom_id res chain seq x y z
N GLY A 1 9.38 -22.19 3.22
CA GLY A 1 8.28 -21.44 3.86
C GLY A 1 8.24 -19.98 3.44
N GLY A 2 9.30 -19.21 3.70
CA GLY A 2 9.30 -17.74 3.52
C GLY A 2 8.95 -17.25 2.10
N ALA A 3 9.42 -17.93 1.05
CA ALA A 3 9.11 -17.56 -0.33
C ALA A 3 7.60 -17.52 -0.63
N LEU A 4 6.83 -18.47 -0.09
CA LEU A 4 5.37 -18.47 -0.26
C LEU A 4 4.73 -17.26 0.42
N VAL A 5 5.19 -16.90 1.62
CA VAL A 5 4.67 -15.74 2.36
C VAL A 5 5.04 -14.43 1.66
N ILE A 6 6.23 -14.33 1.08
CA ILE A 6 6.62 -13.18 0.25
C ILE A 6 5.66 -13.03 -0.93
N VAL A 7 5.34 -14.13 -1.62
CA VAL A 7 4.39 -14.11 -2.74
C VAL A 7 3.00 -13.69 -2.28
N LEU A 8 2.51 -14.22 -1.16
CA LEU A 8 1.21 -13.83 -0.60
C LEU A 8 1.18 -12.36 -0.18
N LEU A 9 2.26 -11.85 0.42
CA LEU A 9 2.40 -10.45 0.78
C LEU A 9 2.41 -9.56 -0.48
N ALA A 10 3.17 -9.94 -1.51
CA ALA A 10 3.21 -9.25 -2.80
C ALA A 10 1.81 -9.19 -3.44
N ILE A 11 1.11 -10.32 -3.53
CA ILE A 11 -0.25 -10.37 -4.07
C ILE A 11 -1.18 -9.45 -3.25
N SER A 12 -1.14 -9.55 -1.93
CA SER A 12 -1.99 -8.75 -1.04
C SER A 12 -1.74 -7.25 -1.23
N THR A 13 -0.47 -6.84 -1.28
CA THR A 13 -0.06 -5.46 -1.55
C THR A 13 -0.51 -5.00 -2.94
N THR A 14 -0.27 -5.80 -3.98
CA THR A 14 -0.68 -5.46 -5.36
C THR A 14 -2.19 -5.28 -5.48
N VAL A 15 -2.99 -6.18 -4.90
CA VAL A 15 -4.45 -6.08 -4.95
C VAL A 15 -4.95 -4.89 -4.14
N ALA A 16 -4.34 -4.60 -2.98
CA ALA A 16 -4.65 -3.43 -2.17
C ALA A 16 -4.44 -2.12 -2.94
N PHE A 17 -3.28 -1.90 -3.55
CA PHE A 17 -3.02 -0.70 -4.35
C PHE A 17 -3.83 -0.69 -5.66
N GLY A 18 -4.04 -1.85 -6.28
CA GLY A 18 -4.89 -2.00 -7.46
C GLY A 18 -6.33 -1.53 -7.22
N SER A 19 -6.87 -1.73 -6.01
CA SER A 19 -8.21 -1.25 -5.65
C SER A 19 -8.34 0.28 -5.66
N ILE A 20 -7.26 1.01 -5.37
CA ILE A 20 -7.20 2.48 -5.47
C ILE A 20 -7.25 2.91 -6.95
N GLY A 21 -6.49 2.21 -7.81
CA GLY A 21 -6.54 2.41 -9.26
C GLY A 21 -7.94 2.14 -9.84
N LEU A 22 -8.58 1.06 -9.39
CA LEU A 22 -9.96 0.73 -9.76
C LEU A 22 -10.95 1.83 -9.33
N PHE A 23 -10.82 2.33 -8.10
CA PHE A 23 -11.63 3.46 -7.63
C PHE A 23 -11.46 4.70 -8.53
N ALA A 24 -10.22 5.09 -8.83
CA ALA A 24 -9.95 6.22 -9.71
C ALA A 24 -10.54 6.01 -11.10
N ALA A 25 -10.36 4.82 -11.69
CA ALA A 25 -10.92 4.46 -12.99
C ALA A 25 -12.44 4.60 -13.03
N LEU A 26 -13.13 4.08 -12.02
CA LEU A 26 -14.60 4.16 -11.93
C LEU A 26 -15.08 5.60 -11.71
N ARG A 27 -14.36 6.37 -10.90
CA ARG A 27 -14.73 7.73 -10.54
C ARG A 27 -14.53 8.72 -11.70
N THR A 28 -13.43 8.61 -12.44
CA THR A 28 -13.06 9.56 -13.50
C THR A 28 -13.44 9.06 -14.90
N GLY A 29 -13.36 7.74 -15.14
CA GLY A 29 -13.51 7.15 -16.47
C GLY A 29 -12.36 7.44 -17.45
N SER A 30 -11.21 7.91 -16.96
CA SER A 30 -10.05 8.27 -17.77
C SER A 30 -8.84 7.42 -17.37
N GLY A 31 -8.15 6.86 -18.37
CA GLY A 31 -6.93 6.09 -18.16
C GLY A 31 -5.77 6.98 -17.70
N GLU A 32 -5.73 8.23 -18.18
CA GLU A 32 -4.75 9.24 -17.79
C GLU A 32 -4.83 9.54 -16.29
N ALA A 33 -6.04 9.59 -15.72
CA ALA A 33 -6.23 9.79 -14.28
C ALA A 33 -5.78 8.59 -13.44
N VAL A 34 -5.84 7.37 -13.98
CA VAL A 34 -5.31 6.17 -13.30
C VAL A 34 -3.79 6.18 -13.36
N GLN A 35 -3.21 6.55 -14.51
CA GLN A 35 -1.76 6.63 -14.68
C GLN A 35 -1.13 7.72 -13.80
N SER A 36 -1.84 8.84 -13.56
CA SER A 36 -1.34 9.91 -12.69
C SER A 36 -1.24 9.53 -11.20
N LEU A 37 -1.79 8.37 -10.79
CA LEU A 37 -1.56 7.81 -9.46
C LEU A 37 -0.13 7.28 -9.27
N PHE A 38 0.57 6.92 -10.35
CA PHE A 38 1.92 6.39 -10.25
C PHE A 38 2.89 7.37 -9.56
N PRO A 39 3.00 8.64 -9.98
CA PRO A 39 3.81 9.63 -9.25
C PRO A 39 3.41 9.78 -7.78
N VAL A 40 2.12 9.68 -7.45
CA VAL A 40 1.65 9.75 -6.06
C VAL A 40 2.20 8.57 -5.26
N PHE A 41 2.01 7.33 -5.73
CA PHE A 41 2.56 6.15 -5.07
C PHE A 41 4.08 6.20 -4.95
N PHE A 42 4.75 6.79 -5.93
CA PHE A 42 6.20 6.98 -5.89
C PHE A 42 6.60 7.92 -4.73
N VAL A 43 5.90 9.03 -4.53
CA VAL A 43 6.13 9.92 -3.38
C VAL A 43 5.96 9.17 -2.06
N PHE A 44 4.90 8.36 -1.91
CA PHE A 44 4.72 7.53 -0.73
C PHE A 44 5.85 6.50 -0.57
N LEU A 45 6.32 5.90 -1.65
CA LEU A 45 7.43 4.95 -1.58
C LEU A 45 8.72 5.62 -1.09
N PHE A 46 9.05 6.82 -1.58
CA PHE A 46 10.26 7.55 -1.18
C PHE A 46 10.15 8.23 0.18
N LEU A 47 8.94 8.57 0.64
CA LEU A 47 8.65 9.07 1.97
C LEU A 47 8.25 7.94 2.92
N SER A 48 8.92 6.79 2.83
CA SER A 48 8.71 5.61 3.67
C SER A 48 10.03 5.11 4.26
N SER A 49 9.98 4.02 5.03
CA SER A 49 11.18 3.31 5.48
C SER A 49 11.92 2.54 4.37
N MET A 50 11.85 2.96 3.11
CA MET A 50 12.50 2.27 1.98
C MET A 50 14.02 2.37 2.08
N ALA A 51 14.56 3.57 2.34
CA ALA A 51 15.99 3.80 2.38
C ALA A 51 16.64 3.30 3.67
N LEU A 52 15.96 3.50 4.81
CA LEU A 52 16.44 3.14 6.14
C LEU A 52 15.26 2.61 6.99
N PRO A 53 15.50 1.65 7.91
CA PRO A 53 14.58 1.32 8.99
C PRO A 53 14.16 2.57 9.78
N LEU A 54 12.91 2.61 10.27
CA LEU A 54 12.31 3.79 10.90
C LEU A 54 13.14 4.30 12.09
N GLU A 55 13.74 3.37 12.83
CA GLU A 55 14.54 3.62 14.03
C GLU A 55 15.86 4.35 13.69
N LEU A 56 16.36 4.18 12.46
CA LEU A 56 17.63 4.76 12.00
C LEU A 56 17.46 6.15 11.36
N ILE A 57 16.24 6.56 11.03
CA ILE A 57 15.95 7.88 10.45
C ILE A 57 16.14 8.96 11.52
N GLN A 58 17.21 9.74 11.50
CA GLN A 58 17.47 10.75 12.54
C GLN A 58 16.67 12.05 12.39
N THR A 59 16.13 12.32 11.20
CA THR A 59 15.41 13.56 10.91
C THR A 59 13.95 13.44 11.33
N ASP A 60 13.54 14.16 12.38
CA ASP A 60 12.23 13.99 13.04
C ASP A 60 11.03 14.15 12.10
N TRP A 61 11.01 15.20 11.26
CA TRP A 61 9.88 15.42 10.34
C TRP A 61 9.74 14.28 9.32
N TYR A 62 10.88 13.77 8.82
CA TYR A 62 10.88 12.69 7.84
C TYR A 62 10.50 11.37 8.53
N ARG A 63 11.00 11.12 9.75
CA ARG A 63 10.59 9.97 10.57
C ARG A 63 9.09 10.00 10.83
N ALA A 64 8.52 11.17 11.16
CA ALA A 64 7.09 11.32 11.40
C ALA A 64 6.27 10.96 10.15
N ILE A 65 6.66 11.48 8.97
CA ILE A 65 5.99 11.15 7.70
C ILE A 65 6.13 9.66 7.38
N ALA A 66 7.33 9.11 7.46
CA ALA A 66 7.59 7.71 7.18
C ALA A 66 6.83 6.79 8.15
N THR A 67 6.69 7.18 9.43
CA THR A 67 5.92 6.42 10.42
C THR A 67 4.43 6.46 10.11
N ALA A 68 3.88 7.61 9.71
CA ALA A 68 2.47 7.72 9.35
C ALA A 68 2.13 7.00 8.03
N ASN A 69 3.13 6.70 7.21
CA ASN A 69 2.95 6.14 5.89
C ASN A 69 2.73 4.61 5.91
N PRO A 70 1.60 4.10 5.40
CA PRO A 70 1.30 2.67 5.41
C PRO A 70 2.32 1.83 4.61
N VAL A 71 2.99 2.43 3.61
CA VAL A 71 4.00 1.75 2.78
C VAL A 71 5.18 1.29 3.63
N SER A 72 5.55 2.02 4.69
CA SER A 72 6.66 1.64 5.57
C SER A 72 6.45 0.26 6.20
N TYR A 73 5.23 -0.02 6.67
CA TYR A 73 4.91 -1.29 7.32
C TYR A 73 4.85 -2.47 6.33
N LEU A 74 4.43 -2.22 5.08
CA LEU A 74 4.53 -3.21 4.01
C LEU A 74 5.99 -3.57 3.72
N LEU A 75 6.85 -2.55 3.63
CA LEU A 75 8.29 -2.75 3.40
C LEU A 75 8.98 -3.44 4.58
N GLN A 76 8.58 -3.15 5.83
CA GLN A 76 9.05 -3.88 7.01
C GLN A 76 8.69 -5.36 6.94
N ALA A 77 7.46 -5.71 6.55
CA ALA A 77 7.07 -7.10 6.38
C ALA A 77 7.92 -7.84 5.32
N PHE A 78 8.19 -7.21 4.17
CA PHE A 78 9.13 -7.77 3.18
C PHE A 78 10.54 -7.91 3.74
N ARG A 79 11.04 -6.88 4.43
CA ARG A 79 12.38 -6.87 5.02
C ARG A 79 12.56 -7.99 6.04
N SER A 80 11.55 -8.24 6.88
CA SER A 80 11.60 -9.32 7.86
C SER A 80 11.93 -10.66 7.17
N LEU A 81 11.19 -11.03 6.12
CA LEU A 81 11.41 -12.30 5.41
C LEU A 81 12.70 -12.38 4.60
N LEU A 82 13.20 -11.24 4.10
CA LEU A 82 14.35 -11.19 3.19
C LEU A 82 15.69 -11.02 3.90
N ILE A 83 15.73 -10.33 5.04
CA ILE A 83 16.96 -9.89 5.69
C ILE A 83 17.05 -10.37 7.15
N GLU A 84 16.00 -10.14 7.95
CA GLU A 84 16.08 -10.30 9.41
C GLU A 84 15.67 -11.71 9.88
N GLY A 85 14.81 -12.39 9.14
CA GLY A 85 14.18 -13.65 9.50
C GLY A 85 12.71 -13.49 9.91
N TRP A 86 12.10 -14.58 10.36
CA TRP A 86 10.66 -14.61 10.64
C TRP A 86 10.29 -13.73 11.85
N ASN A 87 9.72 -12.56 11.57
CA ASN A 87 9.08 -11.71 12.57
C ASN A 87 7.55 -11.70 12.37
N LEU A 88 6.83 -12.38 13.26
CA LEU A 88 5.37 -12.46 13.17
C LEU A 88 4.67 -11.11 13.35
N GLY A 89 5.26 -10.19 14.11
CA GLY A 89 4.71 -8.85 14.32
C GLY A 89 4.70 -8.03 13.04
N ASP A 90 5.85 -7.97 12.36
CA ASP A 90 5.99 -7.23 11.09
C ASP A 90 5.11 -7.83 10.00
N LEU A 91 5.04 -9.16 9.93
CA LEU A 91 4.16 -9.85 9.00
C LEU A 91 2.69 -9.56 9.25
N ALA A 92 2.24 -9.69 10.50
CA ALA A 92 0.85 -9.40 10.86
C ALA A 92 0.49 -7.94 10.54
N LEU A 93 1.41 -7.01 10.82
CA LEU A 93 1.22 -5.60 10.53
C LEU A 93 1.16 -5.35 9.02
N GLY A 94 2.08 -5.93 8.23
CA GLY A 94 2.09 -5.80 6.78
C GLY A 94 0.82 -6.35 6.13
N PHE A 95 0.39 -7.56 6.49
CA PHE A 95 -0.87 -8.12 6.00
C PHE A 95 -2.08 -7.32 6.48
N GLY A 96 -2.08 -6.85 7.73
CA GLY A 96 -3.15 -6.01 8.28
C GLY A 96 -3.30 -4.70 7.52
N ILE A 97 -2.20 -4.00 7.22
CA ILE A 97 -2.21 -2.77 6.43
C ILE A 97 -2.67 -3.04 4.99
N ALA A 98 -2.19 -4.11 4.34
CA ALA A 98 -2.65 -4.48 3.01
C ALA A 98 -4.17 -4.77 2.98
N ALA A 99 -4.67 -5.53 3.96
CA ALA A 99 -6.08 -5.85 4.08
C ALA A 99 -6.94 -4.59 4.33
N ALA A 100 -6.49 -3.68 5.19
CA ALA A 100 -7.17 -2.43 5.46
C ALA A 100 -7.24 -1.53 4.21
N LEU A 101 -6.13 -1.37 3.49
CA LEU A 101 -6.08 -0.62 2.24
C LEU A 101 -7.01 -1.22 1.18
N LEU A 102 -7.00 -2.54 1.04
CA LEU A 102 -7.89 -3.25 0.13
C LEU A 102 -9.36 -3.04 0.49
N ALA A 103 -9.72 -3.18 1.77
CA ALA A 103 -11.10 -3.00 2.23
C ALA A 103 -11.61 -1.58 1.95
N ILE A 104 -10.80 -0.56 2.27
CA ILE A 104 -11.12 0.85 2.03
C ILE A 104 -11.23 1.14 0.52
N GLY A 105 -10.27 0.68 -0.28
CA GLY A 105 -10.26 0.90 -1.72
C GLY A 105 -11.43 0.21 -2.42
N MET A 106 -11.77 -1.01 -2.04
CA MET A 106 -12.94 -1.74 -2.57
C MET A 106 -14.25 -1.08 -2.15
N TRP A 107 -14.36 -0.59 -0.92
CA TRP A 107 -15.52 0.17 -0.47
C TRP A 107 -15.70 1.46 -1.30
N ALA A 108 -14.62 2.21 -1.52
CA ALA A 108 -14.64 3.42 -2.34
C ALA A 108 -14.99 3.12 -3.80
N ALA A 109 -14.40 2.08 -4.40
CA ALA A 109 -14.69 1.62 -5.74
C ALA A 109 -16.16 1.21 -5.91
N GLY A 110 -16.71 0.46 -4.94
CA GLY A 110 -18.12 0.09 -4.93
C GLY A 110 -19.06 1.31 -4.88
N GLY A 111 -18.73 2.33 -4.10
CA GLY A 111 -19.45 3.61 -4.07
C GLY A 111 -19.39 4.37 -5.41
N ALA A 112 -18.20 4.42 -6.02
CA ALA A 112 -18.00 5.04 -7.33
C ALA A 112 -18.81 4.33 -8.44
N LEU A 113 -18.83 2.99 -8.42
CA LEU A 113 -19.60 2.18 -9.37
C LEU A 113 -21.11 2.46 -9.28
N LYS A 114 -21.67 2.48 -8.07
CA LYS A 114 -23.10 2.81 -7.87
C LYS A 114 -23.45 4.19 -8.42
N THR A 115 -22.58 5.17 -8.18
CA THR A 115 -22.78 6.55 -8.68
C THR A 115 -22.74 6.62 -10.21
N ARG A 116 -21.91 5.79 -10.86
CA ARG A 116 -21.83 5.67 -12.31
C ARG A 116 -23.09 5.06 -12.92
N LEU A 117 -23.60 3.98 -12.35
CA LEU A 117 -24.78 3.26 -12.85
C LEU A 117 -26.07 4.09 -12.78
N VAL A 118 -26.19 5.00 -11.81
CA VAL A 118 -27.34 5.92 -11.71
C VAL A 118 -27.34 6.99 -12.83
N ARG A 119 -26.19 7.23 -13.48
CA ARG A 119 -26.01 8.24 -14.52
C ARG A 119 -26.13 7.69 -15.95
N THR A 120 -26.33 6.39 -16.11
CA THR A 120 -26.56 5.68 -17.37
C THR A 120 -28.00 5.22 -17.47
#